data_AF-A0A3B8UEA2-F1
#
_entry.id   AF-A0A3B8UEA2-F1
#
_cell.length_a   1.000
_cell.length_b   1.000
_cell.length_c   1.000
_cell.angle_alpha   90.00
_cell.angle_beta   90.00
_cell.angle_gamma   90.00
#
_symmetry.space_group_name_H-M   'P 1'
#
loop_
_entity.id
_entity.type
_entity.pdbx_description
1 polymer ?
#
loop_
_entity_poly.entity_id
_entity_poly.type
_entity_poly.pdbx_seq_one_letter_code
_entity_poly.pdbx_strand_id
1 'polypeptide(L)'
;MKKTEINALKVLLYDKPIGTLTYLPGDTNLFTWDEDYIEDLSRATLSLSFQDTARNLIQEIPMTRTQLPAFFSNLLPEGLLREYLAKRANINP
;
A
#
# COMPACT_ATOMS: atom_id res chain seq x y z
N MET A 1 2.84 -26.11 10.49
CA MET A 1 3.73 -24.93 10.44
C MET A 1 2.87 -23.69 10.58
N LYS A 2 3.08 -22.84 11.59
CA LYS A 2 2.42 -21.53 11.64
C LYS A 2 2.91 -20.75 10.42
N LYS A 3 1.99 -20.33 9.56
CA LYS A 3 2.25 -19.38 8.48
C LYS A 3 2.82 -18.14 9.17
N THR A 4 4.06 -17.75 8.87
CA THR A 4 4.59 -16.48 9.36
C THR A 4 3.63 -15.42 8.85
N GLU A 5 2.90 -14.76 9.75
CA GLU A 5 2.03 -13.66 9.35
C GLU A 5 2.93 -12.53 8.88
N ILE A 6 3.04 -12.42 7.56
CA ILE A 6 3.73 -11.31 6.94
C ILE A 6 2.79 -10.10 7.13
N ASN A 7 3.02 -9.36 8.21
CA ASN A 7 2.29 -8.15 8.54
C ASN A 7 2.83 -6.93 7.79
N ALA A 8 3.76 -7.11 6.85
CA ALA A 8 4.39 -6.04 6.11
C ALA A 8 4.73 -6.48 4.68
N LEU A 9 4.27 -5.71 3.70
CA LEU A 9 4.56 -5.89 2.29
C LEU A 9 5.50 -4.78 1.83
N LYS A 10 6.64 -5.15 1.24
CA LYS A 10 7.52 -4.18 0.59
C LYS A 10 6.87 -3.71 -0.71
N VAL A 11 6.81 -2.40 -0.91
CA VAL A 11 6.30 -1.79 -2.13
C VAL A 11 7.49 -1.39 -2.99
N LEU A 12 7.49 -1.88 -4.24
CA LEU A 12 8.49 -1.54 -5.22
C LEU A 12 7.83 -0.73 -6.34
N LEU A 13 8.53 0.28 -6.83
CA LEU A 13 8.20 0.98 -8.07
C LEU A 13 9.27 0.61 -9.09
N TYR A 14 8.85 -0.11 -10.13
CA TYR A 14 9.77 -0.93 -10.93
C TYR A 14 10.50 -1.91 -10.00
N ASP A 15 11.84 -1.90 -9.99
CA ASP A 15 12.65 -2.75 -9.11
C ASP A 15 13.25 -1.97 -7.93
N LYS A 16 12.81 -0.73 -7.70
CA LYS A 16 13.29 0.09 -6.59
C LYS A 16 12.31 0.04 -5.42
N PRO A 17 12.77 -0.27 -4.20
CA PRO A 17 11.93 -0.17 -3.02
C PRO A 17 11.58 1.30 -2.76
N ILE A 18 10.30 1.55 -2.46
CA ILE A 18 9.80 2.90 -2.21
C ILE A 18 9.12 3.04 -0.84
N GLY A 19 8.80 1.93 -0.19
CA GLY A 19 8.09 1.95 1.07
C GLY A 19 7.58 0.58 1.50
N THR A 20 6.84 0.58 2.60
CA THR A 20 6.27 -0.62 3.22
C THR A 20 4.80 -0.40 3.56
N LEU A 21 3.95 -1.34 3.16
CA LEU A 21 2.54 -1.43 3.55
C LEU A 21 2.42 -2.42 4.72
N THR A 22 2.07 -1.92 5.90
CA THR A 22 2.04 -2.67 7.15
C THR A 22 0.60 -2.86 7.63
N TYR A 23 0.27 -4.08 8.04
CA TYR A 23 -0.93 -4.43 8.78
C TYR A 23 -0.62 -4.42 10.28
N LEU A 24 -1.24 -3.49 11.00
CA LEU A 24 -1.08 -3.27 12.43
C LEU A 24 -2.24 -3.92 13.22
N PRO A 25 -2.05 -4.24 14.52
CA PRO A 25 -3.13 -4.70 15.38
C PRO A 25 -4.35 -3.76 15.37
N GLY A 26 -5.55 -4.34 15.42
CA GLY A 26 -6.80 -3.58 15.38
C GLY A 26 -7.19 -3.15 13.96
N ASP A 27 -6.98 -4.04 12.98
CA ASP A 27 -7.39 -3.92 11.57
C ASP A 27 -6.97 -2.60 10.91
N THR A 28 -5.77 -2.14 11.24
CA THR A 28 -5.25 -0.85 10.78
C THR A 28 -4.15 -1.06 9.76
N ASN A 29 -4.24 -0.38 8.63
CA ASN A 29 -3.23 -0.38 7.59
C ASN A 29 -2.46 0.94 7.60
N LEU A 30 -1.15 0.83 7.41
CA LEU A 30 -0.24 1.96 7.34
C LEU A 30 0.68 1.78 6.15
N PHE A 31 0.85 2.82 5.34
CA PHE A 31 1.91 2.87 4.35
C PHE A 31 2.95 3.90 4.76
N THR A 32 4.22 3.50 4.75
CA THR A 32 5.36 4.38 5.05
C THR A 32 6.32 4.37 3.88
N TRP A 33 6.81 5.55 3.49
CA TRP A 33 7.88 5.66 2.50
C TRP A 33 9.22 5.21 3.08
N ASP A 34 10.09 4.70 2.23
CA ASP A 34 11.50 4.49 2.57
C ASP A 34 12.24 5.83 2.52
N GLU A 35 13.19 6.05 3.43
CA GLU A 35 13.96 7.30 3.54
C GLU A 35 14.71 7.62 2.24
N ASP A 36 15.38 6.62 1.66
CA ASP A 36 16.06 6.73 0.36
C ASP A 36 15.15 7.28 -0.76
N TYR A 37 13.86 6.93 -0.73
CA TYR A 37 12.90 7.43 -1.71
C TYR A 37 12.47 8.88 -1.41
N ILE A 38 12.34 9.24 -0.13
CA ILE A 38 12.05 10.63 0.30
C ILE A 38 13.20 11.57 -0.06
N GLU A 39 14.45 11.11 0.06
CA GLU A 39 15.64 11.93 -0.19
C GLU A 39 15.96 12.10 -1.68
N ASP A 40 15.54 11.16 -2.54
CA ASP A 40 15.75 11.24 -3.99
C ASP A 40 14.83 12.28 -4.65
N LEU A 41 15.38 13.46 -4.95
CA LEU A 41 14.66 14.52 -5.69
C LEU A 41 14.33 14.14 -7.14
N SER A 42 14.98 13.12 -7.69
CA SER A 42 14.74 12.58 -9.04
C SER A 42 13.87 11.32 -9.05
N ARG A 43 13.27 10.96 -7.90
CA ARG A 43 12.42 9.77 -7.74
C ARG A 43 11.34 9.67 -8.83
N ALA A 44 11.07 8.44 -9.23
CA ALA A 44 9.88 8.15 -10.03
C ALA A 44 8.62 8.40 -9.20
N THR A 45 7.55 8.92 -9.81
CA THR A 45 6.29 9.19 -9.12
C THR A 45 5.41 7.93 -9.10
N LEU A 46 5.02 7.46 -7.92
CA LEU A 46 4.04 6.36 -7.78
C LEU A 46 2.63 6.77 -8.25
N SER A 47 2.14 7.90 -7.75
CA SER A 47 0.82 8.45 -8.08
C SER A 47 0.79 9.94 -7.75
N LEU A 48 0.05 10.72 -8.54
CA LEU A 48 -0.20 12.14 -8.27
C LEU A 48 -0.98 12.36 -6.96
N SER A 49 -1.73 11.35 -6.48
CA SER A 49 -2.43 11.42 -5.19
C SER A 49 -1.49 11.53 -3.99
N PHE A 50 -0.21 11.22 -4.17
CA PHE A 50 0.83 11.37 -3.14
C PHE A 50 1.63 12.67 -3.30
N GLN A 51 1.17 13.59 -4.15
CA GLN A 51 1.77 14.89 -4.32
C GLN A 51 0.86 15.99 -3.76
N ASP A 52 1.46 16.96 -3.08
CA ASP A 52 0.77 18.18 -2.69
C ASP A 52 0.57 19.12 -3.89
N THR A 53 -0.05 20.27 -3.65
CA THR A 53 -0.30 21.28 -4.70
C THR A 53 0.97 21.88 -5.30
N ALA A 54 2.11 21.80 -4.60
CA ALA A 54 3.43 22.22 -5.06
C ALA A 54 4.24 21.08 -5.69
N ARG A 55 3.63 19.90 -5.88
CA ARG A 55 4.25 18.64 -6.37
C ARG A 55 5.30 18.05 -5.44
N ASN A 56 5.31 18.43 -4.16
CA ASN A 56 6.12 17.75 -3.16
C ASN A 56 5.48 16.43 -2.77
N LEU A 57 6.32 15.46 -2.38
CA LEU A 57 5.84 14.18 -1.86
C LEU A 57 5.15 14.39 -0.51
N ILE A 58 3.93 13.89 -0.38
CA ILE A 58 3.23 13.77 0.90
C ILE A 58 3.89 12.61 1.67
N GLN A 59 4.71 12.93 2.66
CA GLN A 59 5.49 11.95 3.41
C GLN A 59 4.65 11.20 4.46
N GLU A 60 3.69 11.89 5.07
CA GLU A 60 2.81 11.30 6.07
C GLU A 60 1.51 10.82 5.42
N ILE A 61 1.36 9.50 5.33
CA ILE A 61 0.14 8.88 4.81
C ILE A 61 -0.75 8.50 6.00
N PRO A 62 -1.99 8.99 6.06
CA PRO A 62 -2.91 8.65 7.13
C PRO A 62 -3.15 7.14 7.22
N MET A 63 -3.17 6.61 8.44
CA MET A 63 -3.59 5.24 8.68
C MET A 63 -5.06 5.04 8.29
N THR A 64 -5.39 3.86 7.77
CA THR A 64 -6.75 3.49 7.42
C THR A 64 -7.19 2.28 8.23
N ARG A 65 -8.46 2.27 8.67
CA ARG A 65 -9.07 1.11 9.34
C ARG A 65 -9.89 0.30 8.36
N THR A 66 -9.85 -1.02 8.51
CA THR A 66 -10.65 -2.01 7.77
C THR A 66 -10.43 -2.05 6.26
N GLN A 67 -9.78 -1.05 5.68
CA GLN A 67 -9.48 -0.89 4.26
C GLN A 67 -8.01 -0.47 4.09
N LEU A 68 -7.47 -0.72 2.90
CA LEU A 68 -6.16 -0.22 2.51
C LEU A 68 -6.20 1.30 2.24
N PRO A 69 -5.04 1.98 2.26
CA PRO A 69 -4.96 3.35 1.75
C PRO A 69 -5.44 3.41 0.29
N ALA A 70 -6.08 4.53 -0.09
CA ALA A 70 -6.89 4.64 -1.30
C ALA A 70 -6.19 4.14 -2.58
N PHE A 71 -4.92 4.53 -2.79
CA PHE A 71 -4.14 4.08 -3.95
C PHE A 71 -4.08 2.55 -4.05
N PHE A 72 -3.76 1.87 -2.95
CA PHE A 72 -3.63 0.41 -2.94
C PHE A 72 -4.99 -0.28 -3.03
N SER A 73 -6.04 0.31 -2.44
CA SER A 73 -7.41 -0.20 -2.58
C SER A 73 -7.85 -0.22 -4.05
N ASN A 74 -7.45 0.77 -4.83
CA ASN A 74 -7.77 0.86 -6.26
C ASN A 74 -7.00 -0.14 -7.14
N LEU A 75 -6.00 -0.83 -6.59
CA LEU A 75 -5.31 -1.94 -7.28
C LEU A 75 -6.04 -3.26 -7.10
N LEU A 76 -7.03 -3.29 -6.22
CA LEU A 76 -7.82 -4.48 -5.97
C LEU A 76 -8.95 -4.60 -7.00
N PRO A 77 -9.34 -5.83 -7.35
CA PRO A 77 -10.49 -6.08 -8.21
C PRO A 77 -11.79 -5.58 -7.57
N GLU A 78 -12.77 -5.29 -8.42
CA GLU A 78 -14.14 -4.96 -8.01
C GLU A 78 -15.14 -6.00 -8.52
N GLY A 79 -16.36 -5.97 -7.98
CA GLY A 79 -17.49 -6.79 -8.43
C GLY A 79 -17.21 -8.31 -8.44
N LEU A 80 -17.63 -8.97 -9.53
CA LEU A 80 -17.53 -10.44 -9.65
C LEU A 80 -16.10 -10.96 -9.57
N LEU A 81 -15.10 -10.20 -10.06
CA LEU A 81 -13.71 -10.62 -10.00
C LEU A 81 -13.19 -10.64 -8.55
N ARG A 82 -13.64 -9.69 -7.72
CA ARG A 82 -13.33 -9.65 -6.29
C ARG A 82 -13.88 -10.88 -5.57
N GLU A 83 -15.15 -11.20 -5.81
CA GLU A 83 -15.78 -12.40 -5.23
C GLU A 83 -15.06 -13.69 -5.64
N TYR A 84 -14.70 -13.79 -6.93
CA TYR A 84 -13.99 -14.96 -7.45
C TYR A 84 -12.61 -15.13 -6.79
N LEU A 85 -11.82 -14.05 -6.69
CA LEU A 85 -10.50 -14.09 -6.09
C LEU A 85 -10.56 -14.37 -4.59
N ALA A 86 -11.54 -13.79 -3.87
CA ALA A 86 -11.75 -14.04 -2.45
C ALA A 86 -12.09 -15.52 -2.17
N LYS A 87 -13.02 -16.09 -2.94
CA LYS A 87 -13.35 -17.53 -2.87
C LYS A 87 -12.14 -18.40 -3.17
N ARG A 88 -11.37 -18.07 -4.22
CA ARG A 88 -10.17 -18.82 -4.61
C ARG A 88 -9.08 -18.76 -3.53
N ALA A 89 -8.93 -17.63 -2.84
CA ALA A 89 -7.97 -17.45 -1.76
C ALA A 89 -8.49 -17.89 -0.38
N ASN A 90 -9.75 -18.33 -0.29
CA ASN A 90 -10.46 -18.68 0.95
C ASN A 90 -10.42 -17.55 1.99
N ILE A 91 -10.71 -16.32 1.55
CA ILE A 91 -10.82 -15.12 2.37
C ILE A 91 -12.18 -14.47 2.18
N ASN A 92 -12.54 -13.54 3.07
CA ASN A 92 -13.75 -12.74 2.91
C ASN A 92 -13.60 -11.79 1.70
N PRO A 93 -14.63 -11.69 0.83
CA PRO A 93 -14.66 -10.72 -0.25
C PRO A 93 -14.69 -9.29 0.28
#